data_AF-A0AAD9N756-F1
#
_entry.id   AF-A0AAD9N756-F1
#
_cell.length_a   1.000
_cell.length_b   1.000
_cell.length_c   1.000
_cell.angle_alpha   90.00
_cell.angle_beta   90.00
_cell.angle_gamma   90.00
#
_symmetry.space_group_name_H-M   'P 1'
#
loop_
_entity.id
_entity.type
_entity.pdbx_description
1 polymer ?
#
loop_
_entity_poly.entity_id
_entity_poly.type
_entity_poly.pdbx_seq_one_letter_code
_entity_poly.pdbx_strand_id
1 'polypeptide(L)'
;MHDWATFLSSFFKSRHHFYFEAGTTGVAMKDFCDTASSYQDLLKGDAPELCPVTMPLEIKPKGLDMKRQWYLYHSIREYVSTEKQDLVCPLPEMSVSDNADSDSDLDVSTPPRKCARTSLDRGRGRGRGRGRGRGRGCGRGSEGKD
;
A
#
# COMPACT_ATOMS: atom_id res chain seq x y z
N MET A 1 15.41 12.28 -2.26
CA MET A 1 15.28 10.94 -1.63
C MET A 1 16.40 10.09 -2.19
N HIS A 2 17.15 9.31 -1.41
CA HIS A 2 18.31 8.56 -1.95
C HIS A 2 17.92 7.17 -2.47
N ASP A 3 18.62 6.69 -3.50
CA ASP A 3 18.45 5.33 -4.04
C ASP A 3 19.17 4.28 -3.19
N TRP A 4 18.60 4.01 -2.02
CA TRP A 4 19.10 2.97 -1.13
C TRP A 4 18.95 1.56 -1.72
N ALA A 5 17.96 1.34 -2.59
CA ALA A 5 17.70 0.01 -3.15
C ALA A 5 18.84 -0.43 -4.07
N THR A 6 19.21 0.41 -5.05
CA THR A 6 20.34 0.12 -5.94
C THR A 6 21.65 0.13 -5.17
N PHE A 7 21.84 1.09 -4.27
CA PHE A 7 23.07 1.22 -3.50
C PHE A 7 23.36 0.01 -2.60
N LEU A 8 22.34 -0.54 -1.93
CA LEU A 8 22.50 -1.68 -1.04
C LEU A 8 22.55 -3.03 -1.79
N SER A 9 22.12 -3.06 -3.05
CA SER A 9 22.06 -4.29 -3.85
C SER A 9 23.41 -4.96 -4.09
N SER A 10 24.51 -4.20 -4.12
CA SER A 10 25.87 -4.74 -4.26
C SER A 10 26.34 -5.47 -3.00
N PHE A 11 25.86 -5.05 -1.82
CA PHE A 11 26.25 -5.60 -0.53
C PHE A 11 25.39 -6.79 -0.13
N PHE A 12 24.08 -6.68 -0.35
CA PHE A 12 23.11 -7.72 0.01
C PHE A 12 22.63 -8.45 -1.23
N LYS A 13 23.39 -9.49 -1.61
CA LYS A 13 22.90 -10.52 -2.54
C LYS A 13 21.77 -11.31 -1.87
N SER A 14 20.96 -12.04 -2.65
CA SER A 14 19.81 -12.85 -2.19
C SER A 14 20.21 -14.04 -1.30
N ARG A 15 20.86 -13.77 -0.16
CA ARG A 15 21.15 -14.75 0.86
C ARG A 15 19.96 -14.75 1.82
N HIS A 16 19.33 -15.90 1.99
CA HIS A 16 18.11 -16.01 2.78
C HIS A 16 18.36 -16.54 4.19
N HIS A 17 19.56 -17.07 4.46
CA HIS A 17 19.89 -17.70 5.72
C HIS A 17 21.06 -16.99 6.40
N PHE A 18 20.78 -16.37 7.55
CA PHE A 18 21.75 -15.74 8.42
C PHE A 18 21.70 -16.39 9.80
N TYR A 19 22.85 -16.67 10.38
CA TYR A 19 22.92 -17.15 11.76
C TYR A 19 24.19 -16.62 12.44
N PHE A 20 24.12 -16.56 13.76
CA PHE A 20 25.24 -16.18 14.61
C PHE A 20 25.81 -17.43 15.26
N GLU A 21 27.12 -17.61 15.17
CA GLU A 21 27.81 -18.70 15.83
C GLU A 21 28.39 -18.20 17.16
N ALA A 22 28.16 -18.96 18.23
CA ALA A 22 28.60 -18.59 19.56
C ALA A 22 30.14 -18.46 19.60
N GLY A 23 30.63 -17.35 20.15
CA GLY A 23 32.06 -17.05 20.22
C GLY A 23 32.64 -16.37 18.97
N THR A 24 31.83 -16.10 17.95
CA THR A 24 32.22 -15.31 16.77
C THR A 24 31.59 -13.92 16.81
N THR A 25 32.32 -12.91 16.35
CA THR A 25 31.89 -11.50 16.34
C THR A 25 31.28 -11.07 15.00
N GLY A 26 30.72 -12.03 14.27
CA GLY A 26 30.27 -11.84 12.90
C GLY A 26 29.02 -12.66 12.55
N VAL A 27 28.63 -12.58 11.29
CA VAL A 27 27.44 -13.25 10.76
C VAL A 27 27.86 -14.30 9.74
N ALA A 28 27.35 -15.51 9.90
CA ALA A 28 27.42 -16.54 8.88
C ALA A 28 26.20 -16.42 7.94
N MET A 29 26.46 -16.52 6.64
CA MET A 29 25.46 -16.37 5.58
C MET A 29 25.48 -17.58 4.66
N LYS A 30 24.31 -18.07 4.27
CA LYS A 30 24.16 -19.10 3.24
C LYS A 30 23.16 -18.67 2.18
N ASP A 31 23.40 -19.12 0.95
CA ASP A 31 22.50 -18.90 -0.19
C ASP A 31 21.26 -19.80 -0.07
N PHE A 32 21.45 -21.09 0.27
CA PHE A 32 20.42 -22.09 0.56
C PHE A 32 20.80 -22.91 1.81
N CYS A 33 19.86 -23.70 2.34
CA CYS A 33 20.10 -24.52 3.55
C CYS A 33 21.29 -25.49 3.41
N ASP A 34 21.47 -26.06 2.21
CA ASP A 34 22.49 -27.07 1.91
C ASP A 34 23.83 -26.50 1.42
N THR A 35 23.92 -25.19 1.21
CA THR A 35 25.15 -24.56 0.70
C THR A 35 26.14 -24.24 1.81
N ALA A 36 27.41 -24.13 1.43
CA ALA A 36 28.48 -23.68 2.31
C ALA A 36 28.22 -22.26 2.84
N SER A 37 28.58 -22.02 4.10
CA SER A 37 28.42 -20.71 4.73
C SER A 37 29.61 -19.79 4.45
N SER A 38 29.34 -18.56 4.03
CA SER A 38 30.30 -17.45 4.03
C SER A 38 30.21 -16.68 5.35
N TYR A 39 31.33 -16.31 5.95
CA TYR A 39 31.37 -15.53 7.19
C TYR A 39 31.75 -14.07 6.92
N GLN A 40 31.08 -13.14 7.61
CA GLN A 40 31.39 -11.72 7.55
C GLN A 40 31.59 -11.17 8.96
N ASP A 41 32.78 -10.61 9.22
CA ASP A 41 33.07 -9.93 10.47
C ASP A 41 32.35 -8.57 10.52
N LEU A 42 31.72 -8.27 11.66
CA LEU A 42 30.98 -7.02 11.89
C LEU A 42 31.81 -5.98 12.64
N LEU A 43 33.00 -6.32 13.13
CA LEU A 43 33.86 -5.39 13.85
C LEU A 43 34.40 -4.29 12.92
N LYS A 44 34.25 -3.05 13.40
CA LYS A 44 34.55 -1.80 12.66
C LYS A 44 36.03 -1.58 12.34
N GLY A 45 36.93 -2.45 12.83
CA GLY A 45 38.38 -2.23 12.83
C GLY A 45 39.04 -2.35 11.46
N ASP A 46 38.61 -3.31 10.64
CA ASP A 46 39.29 -3.69 9.39
C ASP A 46 38.32 -3.79 8.19
N ALA A 47 37.24 -3.02 8.18
CA ALA A 47 36.24 -3.04 7.10
C ALA A 47 36.31 -1.80 6.19
N PRO A 48 37.37 -1.61 5.37
CA PRO A 48 37.42 -0.52 4.39
C PRO A 48 36.45 -0.72 3.22
N GLU A 49 36.01 -1.96 2.94
CA GLU A 49 35.16 -2.28 1.78
C GLU A 49 33.64 -2.24 2.04
N LEU A 50 33.20 -2.27 3.32
CA LEU A 50 31.77 -2.37 3.67
C LEU A 50 31.12 -1.04 4.01
N CYS A 51 31.91 0.01 4.18
CA CYS A 51 31.43 1.36 4.33
C CYS A 51 31.71 2.08 3.01
N PRO A 52 30.78 2.05 2.03
CA PRO A 52 30.83 3.02 0.96
C PRO A 52 30.91 4.41 1.60
N VAL A 53 32.07 5.05 1.46
CA VAL A 53 32.34 6.40 2.00
C VAL A 53 31.45 7.44 1.29
N THR A 54 30.75 7.02 0.24
CA THR A 54 29.92 7.84 -0.63
C THR A 54 28.43 7.61 -0.37
N MET A 55 27.69 8.72 -0.32
CA MET A 55 26.23 8.71 -0.23
C MET A 55 25.60 8.12 -1.51
N PRO A 56 24.46 7.39 -1.39
CA PRO A 56 23.73 6.93 -2.57
C PRO A 56 23.24 8.08 -3.43
N LEU A 57 23.04 7.81 -4.73
CA LEU A 57 22.53 8.78 -5.69
C LEU A 57 21.18 9.36 -5.23
N GLU A 58 21.02 10.67 -5.38
CA GLU A 58 19.74 11.32 -5.09
C GLU A 58 18.72 11.06 -6.21
N ILE A 59 17.64 10.38 -5.86
CA ILE A 59 16.44 10.24 -6.67
C ILE A 59 15.64 11.53 -6.58
N LYS A 60 15.42 12.14 -7.75
CA LYS A 60 14.37 13.13 -7.96
C LYS A 60 13.07 12.36 -8.20
N PRO A 61 12.09 12.40 -7.28
CA PRO A 61 10.85 11.68 -7.49
C PRO A 61 10.17 12.22 -8.75
N LYS A 62 9.59 11.30 -9.54
CA LYS A 62 8.70 11.70 -10.62
C LYS A 62 7.58 12.55 -10.00
N GLY A 63 7.39 13.76 -10.52
CA GLY A 63 6.33 14.64 -10.06
C GLY A 63 4.94 14.00 -10.21
N LEU A 64 3.91 14.71 -9.76
CA LEU A 64 2.53 14.28 -9.95
C LEU A 64 2.19 14.24 -11.44
N ASP A 65 1.54 13.15 -11.86
CA ASP A 65 0.98 13.05 -13.21
C ASP A 65 -0.09 14.12 -13.46
N MET A 66 -0.27 14.53 -14.72
CA MET A 66 -1.14 15.66 -15.07
C MET A 66 -2.60 15.40 -14.67
N LYS A 67 -3.10 14.18 -14.88
CA LYS A 67 -4.42 13.76 -14.43
C LYS A 67 -4.57 13.92 -12.91
N ARG A 68 -3.50 13.59 -12.17
CA ARG A 68 -3.49 13.69 -10.71
C ARG A 68 -3.43 15.15 -10.24
N GLN A 69 -2.70 16.03 -10.92
CA GLN A 69 -2.68 17.47 -10.63
C GLN A 69 -4.08 18.08 -10.82
N TRP A 70 -4.75 17.76 -11.93
CA TRP A 70 -6.11 18.22 -12.19
C TRP A 70 -7.14 17.66 -11.20
N TYR A 71 -6.99 16.41 -10.76
CA TYR A 71 -7.81 15.84 -9.70
C TYR A 71 -7.65 16.59 -8.38
N LEU A 72 -6.42 16.94 -7.99
CA LEU A 72 -6.18 17.74 -6.78
C LEU A 72 -6.84 19.12 -6.89
N TYR A 73 -6.70 19.80 -8.03
CA TYR A 73 -7.29 21.12 -8.25
C TYR A 73 -8.83 21.10 -8.24
N HIS A 74 -9.47 20.16 -8.95
CA HIS A 74 -10.93 20.16 -9.09
C HIS A 74 -11.66 19.47 -7.94
N SER A 75 -11.14 18.36 -7.43
CA SER A 75 -11.86 17.48 -6.51
C SER A 75 -11.43 17.63 -5.06
N ILE A 76 -10.20 18.09 -4.80
CA ILE A 76 -9.68 18.18 -3.42
C ILE A 76 -9.62 19.62 -2.91
N ARG A 77 -9.38 20.59 -3.79
CA ARG A 77 -9.12 21.99 -3.41
C ARG A 77 -10.19 22.62 -2.50
N GLU A 78 -11.47 22.30 -2.71
CA GLU A 78 -12.57 22.85 -1.89
C GLU A 78 -12.52 22.41 -0.42
N TYR A 79 -11.84 21.31 -0.13
CA TYR A 79 -11.67 20.77 1.23
C TYR A 79 -10.41 21.29 1.92
N VAL A 80 -9.57 22.06 1.22
CA VAL A 80 -8.33 22.64 1.75
C VAL A 80 -8.61 24.06 2.25
N SER A 81 -8.04 24.41 3.41
CA SER A 81 -8.10 25.77 3.96
C SER A 81 -7.66 26.79 2.92
N THR A 82 -8.40 27.90 2.78
CA THR A 82 -8.20 28.93 1.74
C THR A 82 -6.74 29.40 1.63
N GLU A 83 -6.07 29.61 2.76
CA GLU A 83 -4.66 30.04 2.83
C GLU A 83 -3.66 29.06 2.23
N LYS A 84 -4.02 27.77 2.09
CA LYS A 84 -3.14 26.69 1.65
C LYS A 84 -3.55 26.09 0.31
N GLN A 85 -4.64 26.55 -0.30
CA GLN A 85 -5.15 25.99 -1.55
C GLN A 85 -4.11 26.06 -2.67
N ASP A 86 -3.43 27.19 -2.83
CA ASP A 86 -2.39 27.35 -3.87
C ASP A 86 -1.07 26.67 -3.53
N LEU A 87 -0.84 26.32 -2.27
CA LEU A 87 0.34 25.55 -1.86
C LEU A 87 0.16 24.04 -2.09
N VAL A 88 -1.05 23.52 -1.83
CA VAL A 88 -1.33 22.07 -1.86
C VAL A 88 -2.00 21.62 -3.16
N CYS A 89 -2.85 22.47 -3.74
CA CYS A 89 -3.64 22.17 -4.94
C CYS A 89 -3.58 23.35 -5.94
N PRO A 90 -2.39 23.73 -6.43
CA PRO A 90 -2.23 24.82 -7.38
C PRO A 90 -2.93 24.52 -8.72
N LEU A 91 -3.19 25.57 -9.48
CA LEU A 91 -3.68 25.45 -10.86
C LEU A 91 -2.56 24.83 -11.74
N PRO A 92 -2.81 23.71 -12.43
CA PRO A 92 -1.81 23.09 -13.31
C PRO A 92 -1.50 23.96 -14.54
N GLU A 93 -0.25 23.96 -15.02
CA GLU A 93 0.23 24.85 -16.10
C GLU A 93 -0.20 24.43 -17.52
N MET A 94 -0.50 23.15 -17.75
CA MET A 94 -0.78 22.61 -19.08
C MET A 94 -2.25 22.17 -19.24
N SER A 95 -2.84 22.57 -20.36
CA SER A 95 -4.24 22.27 -20.69
C SER A 95 -4.45 20.77 -20.89
N VAL A 96 -5.60 20.28 -20.45
CA VAL A 96 -6.03 18.86 -20.47
C VAL A 96 -6.06 18.24 -21.89
N SER A 97 -5.75 19.01 -22.93
CA SER A 97 -5.98 18.66 -24.34
C SER A 97 -5.03 17.62 -24.94
N ASP A 98 -3.88 17.31 -24.33
CA ASP A 98 -2.83 16.52 -25.02
C ASP A 98 -2.57 15.11 -24.48
N ASN A 99 -3.48 14.50 -23.69
CA ASN A 99 -3.27 13.14 -23.20
C ASN A 99 -4.48 12.23 -23.45
N ALA A 100 -4.75 11.99 -24.74
CA ALA A 100 -5.57 10.89 -25.20
C ALA A 100 -4.66 9.75 -25.68
N ASP A 101 -4.08 8.97 -24.76
CA ASP A 101 -3.85 7.52 -24.98
C ASP A 101 -3.39 6.79 -23.71
N SER A 102 -4.31 6.09 -23.06
CA SER A 102 -4.09 4.76 -22.46
C SER A 102 -5.37 4.30 -21.77
N ASP A 103 -6.01 3.38 -22.47
CA ASP A 103 -7.23 2.65 -22.20
C ASP A 103 -7.26 1.93 -20.83
N SER A 104 -8.39 2.01 -20.12
CA SER A 104 -8.92 0.96 -19.22
C SER A 104 -10.22 1.44 -18.57
N ASP A 105 -11.31 0.84 -19.03
CA ASP A 105 -12.67 0.92 -18.50
C ASP A 105 -12.72 0.85 -16.97
N LEU A 106 -13.26 1.90 -16.34
CA LEU A 106 -13.85 1.81 -15.01
C LEU A 106 -15.23 2.47 -15.02
N ASP A 107 -16.23 1.60 -14.95
CA ASP A 107 -17.64 1.84 -14.67
C ASP A 107 -17.85 3.02 -13.69
N VAL A 108 -18.30 4.16 -14.24
CA VAL A 108 -18.70 5.32 -13.46
C VAL A 108 -20.04 5.03 -12.80
N SER A 109 -19.99 4.42 -11.62
CA SER A 109 -21.11 4.43 -10.67
C SER A 109 -21.49 5.88 -10.39
N THR A 110 -22.51 6.35 -11.10
CA THR A 110 -23.10 7.67 -10.96
C THR A 110 -23.77 7.73 -9.57
N PRO A 111 -23.54 8.77 -8.75
CA PRO A 111 -24.22 8.87 -7.48
C PRO A 111 -25.74 9.01 -7.70
N PRO A 112 -26.60 8.36 -6.89
CA PRO A 112 -28.03 8.37 -7.13
C PRO A 112 -28.57 9.80 -6.95
N ARG A 113 -29.29 10.28 -7.97
CA ARG A 113 -29.99 11.57 -7.93
C ARG A 113 -30.95 11.57 -6.75
N LYS A 114 -30.96 12.66 -5.98
CA LYS A 114 -31.93 12.89 -4.90
C LYS A 114 -33.33 12.92 -5.53
N CYS A 115 -34.15 11.90 -5.28
CA CYS A 115 -35.52 11.84 -5.78
C CYS A 115 -36.36 12.97 -5.17
N ALA A 116 -36.70 13.97 -5.99
CA ALA A 116 -37.78 14.90 -5.69
C ALA A 116 -39.09 14.09 -5.61
N ARG A 117 -39.74 14.10 -4.44
CA ARG A 117 -41.01 13.40 -4.22
C ARG A 117 -42.12 14.18 -4.91
N THR A 118 -42.54 13.75 -6.09
CA THR A 118 -43.89 14.03 -6.57
C THR A 118 -44.84 13.02 -5.92
N SER A 119 -45.84 13.54 -5.23
CA SER A 119 -47.00 12.79 -4.74
C SER A 119 -47.83 12.28 -5.91
N LEU A 120 -48.61 11.20 -5.68
CA LEU A 120 -49.44 10.37 -6.59
C LEU A 120 -48.63 9.14 -7.06
N ASP A 121 -48.93 7.89 -6.70
CA ASP A 121 -50.21 7.21 -6.76
C ASP A 121 -50.23 5.93 -5.87
N ARG A 122 -51.42 5.50 -5.47
CA ARG A 122 -51.69 4.38 -4.55
C ARG A 122 -51.64 3.03 -5.29
N GLY A 123 -50.90 2.04 -4.81
CA GLY A 123 -51.05 0.70 -5.40
C GLY A 123 -50.26 -0.48 -4.82
N ARG A 124 -50.89 -1.18 -3.86
CA ARG A 124 -50.86 -2.65 -3.62
C ARG A 124 -49.53 -3.31 -3.21
N GLY A 125 -49.43 -3.59 -1.91
CA GLY A 125 -48.46 -4.52 -1.35
C GLY A 125 -48.74 -6.00 -1.65
N ARG A 126 -47.66 -6.80 -1.56
CA ARG A 126 -47.51 -8.27 -1.38
C ARG A 126 -45.98 -8.52 -1.41
N GLY A 127 -45.29 -9.19 -0.51
CA GLY A 127 -45.66 -9.95 0.68
C GLY A 127 -44.49 -9.99 1.68
N ARG A 128 -44.82 -10.15 2.95
CA ARG A 128 -43.88 -10.28 4.06
C ARG A 128 -43.44 -11.74 4.16
N GLY A 129 -42.20 -12.04 3.78
CA GLY A 129 -41.56 -13.32 4.08
C GLY A 129 -41.50 -13.53 5.59
N ARG A 130 -42.27 -14.50 6.09
CA ARG A 130 -42.23 -14.97 7.47
C ARG A 130 -41.19 -16.09 7.57
N GLY A 131 -39.95 -15.76 7.94
CA GLY A 131 -38.96 -16.73 8.38
C GLY A 131 -38.80 -16.69 9.89
N ARG A 132 -39.63 -17.42 10.63
CA ARG A 132 -39.43 -17.69 12.07
C ARG A 132 -38.56 -18.94 12.19
N GLY A 133 -37.39 -18.80 12.81
CA GLY A 133 -36.51 -19.91 13.17
C GLY A 133 -35.67 -19.57 14.38
N ARG A 134 -36.31 -19.36 15.54
CA ARG A 134 -35.62 -19.30 16.85
C ARG A 134 -35.31 -20.73 17.28
N GLY A 135 -34.11 -21.22 16.96
CA GLY A 135 -33.57 -22.42 17.58
C GLY A 135 -33.02 -22.08 18.97
N ARG A 136 -33.86 -22.20 20.01
CA ARG A 136 -33.40 -22.40 21.39
C ARG A 136 -33.59 -23.88 21.72
N GLY A 137 -32.51 -24.55 22.08
CA GLY A 137 -32.47 -25.86 22.73
C GLY A 137 -30.99 -26.14 23.01
N CYS A 138 -30.44 -25.88 24.21
CA CYS A 138 -30.61 -26.67 25.43
C CYS A 138 -30.27 -28.15 25.21
N GLY A 139 -29.01 -28.51 25.47
CA GLY A 139 -28.56 -29.90 25.56
C GLY A 139 -27.22 -29.97 26.29
N ARG A 140 -27.27 -30.21 27.61
CA ARG A 140 -26.15 -30.64 28.45
C ARG A 140 -25.94 -32.16 28.30
N GLY A 141 -24.70 -32.62 28.35
CA GLY A 141 -24.29 -34.01 28.62
C GLY A 141 -22.76 -34.10 28.50
N SER A 142 -21.99 -34.10 29.60
CA SER A 142 -21.67 -35.18 30.56
C SER A 142 -20.64 -36.19 30.05
N GLU A 143 -19.43 -36.08 30.63
CA GLU A 143 -18.43 -37.08 31.07
C GLU A 143 -18.28 -38.48 30.41
N GLY A 144 -17.01 -38.91 30.36
CA GLY A 144 -16.48 -40.26 30.16
C GLY A 144 -15.11 -40.16 29.46
N LYS A 145 -13.97 -40.07 30.15
CA LYS A 145 -13.23 -41.12 30.88
C LYS A 145 -13.16 -42.44 30.11
N ASP A 146 -11.98 -42.71 29.54
CA ASP A 146 -11.21 -43.94 29.68
C ASP A 146 -9.72 -43.58 29.60
#